data_AF-A0A154QY55-F1
#
_entry.id   AF-A0A154QY55-F1
#
_cell.length_a   1.000
_cell.length_b   1.000
_cell.length_c   1.000
_cell.angle_alpha   90.00
_cell.angle_beta   90.00
_cell.angle_gamma   90.00
#
_symmetry.space_group_name_H-M   'P 1'
#
loop_
_entity.id
_entity.type
_entity.pdbx_description
1 polymer ?
#
loop_
_entity_poly.entity_id
_entity_poly.type
_entity_poly.pdbx_seq_one_letter_code
_entity_poly.pdbx_strand_id
1 'polypeptide(L)'
;MRFIPTTTAKVESLKKQAKRLQRNGGGKHADLLNRVARTTGYEHWHHVTLCLRETEGVRQGRSLQSTIEQILTREQHGEVAIVGTGSETSTTQPFLLFSTGLGDAWLLDPIGHKACCLMWRGDRQSPTIRDLPERLEILWEGHYELRGAFFEVDLDHPLIGHRAIGGYPVDALREFLLSAQPAEESIAQVFGQNDAVPLTPDMIRQLAHEGWQADQLAAAARQGARYSPTRDAMLFPPMQDPK
;
A
#
# COMPACT_ATOMS: atom_id res chain seq x y z
N MET A 1 -6.06 30.19 17.98
CA MET A 1 -5.19 29.12 18.51
C MET A 1 -4.45 28.52 17.32
N ARG A 2 -3.12 28.69 17.26
CA ARG A 2 -2.29 28.29 16.11
C ARG A 2 -1.84 26.85 16.26
N PHE A 3 -2.23 25.95 15.35
CA PHE A 3 -1.75 24.56 15.36
C PHE A 3 -0.23 24.48 15.14
N ILE A 4 0.44 23.68 15.97
CA ILE A 4 1.88 23.38 15.86
C ILE A 4 2.03 21.86 15.81
N PRO A 5 2.58 21.27 14.73
CA PRO A 5 2.83 19.83 14.67
C PRO A 5 3.68 19.36 15.85
N THR A 6 3.11 18.51 16.71
CA THR A 6 3.70 18.14 18.00
C THR A 6 3.82 16.63 18.15
N THR A 7 5.03 16.13 18.37
CA THR A 7 5.31 14.71 18.57
C THR A 7 5.47 14.36 20.05
N THR A 8 5.29 13.09 20.41
CA THR A 8 5.54 12.58 21.77
C THR A 8 6.97 12.87 22.24
N ALA A 9 7.96 12.71 21.35
CA ALA A 9 9.36 13.05 21.63
C ALA A 9 9.55 14.54 21.97
N LYS A 10 8.85 15.44 21.27
CA LYS A 10 8.87 16.87 21.57
C LYS A 10 8.26 17.15 22.94
N VAL A 11 7.12 16.54 23.27
CA VAL A 11 6.46 16.69 24.58
C VAL A 11 7.37 16.20 25.71
N GLU A 12 8.04 15.06 25.54
CA GLU A 12 8.98 14.55 26.53
C GLU A 12 10.21 15.44 26.70
N SER A 13 10.72 16.03 25.62
CA SER A 13 11.78 17.04 25.69
C SER A 13 11.35 18.27 26.51
N LEU A 14 10.13 18.78 26.30
CA LEU A 14 9.58 19.91 27.07
C LEU A 14 9.40 19.56 28.55
N LYS A 15 8.90 18.36 28.88
CA LYS A 15 8.82 17.88 30.28
C LYS A 15 10.20 17.79 30.93
N LYS A 16 11.21 17.28 30.23
CA LYS A 16 12.59 17.20 30.72
C LYS A 16 13.17 18.59 30.99
N GLN A 17 12.91 19.57 30.12
CA GLN A 17 13.32 20.96 30.32
C GLN A 17 12.65 21.57 31.56
N ALA A 18 11.34 21.39 31.73
CA ALA A 18 10.62 21.88 32.92
C ALA A 18 11.17 21.27 34.22
N LYS A 19 11.45 19.96 34.23
CA LYS A 19 12.09 19.29 35.38
C LYS A 19 13.49 19.82 35.68
N ARG A 20 14.29 20.12 34.65
CA ARG A 20 15.63 20.71 34.83
C ARG A 20 15.54 22.11 35.46
N LEU A 21 14.60 22.94 35.01
CA LEU A 21 14.33 24.24 35.60
C LEU A 21 13.88 24.12 37.06
N GLN A 22 13.02 23.14 37.36
CA GLN A 22 12.55 22.90 38.72
C GLN A 22 13.69 22.51 39.68
N ARG A 23 14.63 21.67 39.22
CA ARG A 23 15.80 21.25 40.01
C ARG A 23 16.76 22.41 40.29
N ASN A 24 16.91 23.33 39.34
CA ASN A 24 17.89 24.41 39.43
C ASN A 24 17.35 25.70 40.08
N GLY A 25 16.03 25.91 40.08
CA GLY A 25 15.43 27.17 40.54
C GLY A 25 14.16 27.04 41.38
N GLY A 26 13.74 25.81 41.71
CA GLY A 26 12.51 25.56 42.47
C GLY A 26 11.23 25.96 41.72
N GLY A 27 10.10 26.02 42.44
CA GLY A 27 8.79 26.44 41.91
C GLY A 27 7.84 25.30 41.55
N LYS A 28 6.59 25.67 41.26
CA LYS A 28 5.54 24.72 40.88
C LYS A 28 5.77 24.22 39.47
N HIS A 29 5.78 22.90 39.30
CA HIS A 29 6.03 22.23 38.02
C HIS A 29 5.04 22.68 36.91
N ALA A 30 3.76 22.91 37.26
CA ALA A 30 2.75 23.36 36.31
C ALA A 30 3.08 24.74 35.69
N ASP A 31 3.59 25.68 36.49
CA ASP A 31 3.97 27.01 36.00
C ASP A 31 5.21 26.94 35.11
N LEU A 32 6.14 26.05 35.44
CA LEU A 32 7.33 25.79 34.62
C LEU A 32 6.97 25.14 33.28
N LEU A 33 6.01 24.22 33.24
CA LEU A 33 5.49 23.65 31.98
C LEU A 33 4.88 24.73 31.08
N ASN A 34 4.09 25.65 31.65
CA ASN A 34 3.54 26.78 30.90
C ASN A 34 4.64 27.70 30.37
N ARG A 35 5.67 27.98 31.17
CA ARG A 35 6.82 28.79 30.76
C ARG A 35 7.60 28.16 29.61
N VAL A 36 7.90 26.87 29.70
CA VAL A 36 8.60 26.12 28.64
C VAL A 36 7.77 26.04 27.35
N ALA A 37 6.45 25.82 27.47
CA ALA A 37 5.53 25.85 26.34
C ALA A 37 5.59 27.20 25.61
N ARG A 38 5.52 28.31 26.35
CA ARG A 38 5.62 29.67 25.77
C ARG A 38 6.94 29.95 25.06
N THR A 39 8.07 29.51 25.63
CA THR A 39 9.38 29.67 24.98
C THR A 39 9.52 28.92 23.65
N THR A 40 8.65 27.94 23.40
CA THR A 40 8.67 27.14 22.18
C THR A 40 7.52 27.46 21.22
N GLY A 41 6.81 28.58 21.46
CA GLY A 41 5.77 29.11 20.58
C GLY A 41 4.35 28.67 20.91
N TYR A 42 4.14 27.87 21.96
CA TYR A 42 2.80 27.49 22.43
C TYR A 42 2.24 28.55 23.39
N GLU A 43 0.93 28.54 23.63
CA GLU A 43 0.27 29.54 24.50
C GLU A 43 0.37 29.15 25.99
N HIS A 44 0.20 27.86 26.27
CA HIS A 44 0.31 27.22 27.59
C HIS A 44 0.44 25.70 27.43
N TRP A 45 0.69 24.97 28.51
CA TRP A 45 0.87 23.52 28.48
C TRP A 45 -0.33 22.77 27.87
N HIS A 46 -1.55 23.23 28.13
CA HIS A 46 -2.74 22.63 27.53
C HIS A 46 -2.78 22.77 25.99
N HIS A 47 -2.17 23.81 25.40
CA HIS A 47 -2.06 23.97 23.95
C HIS A 47 -1.11 22.89 23.37
N VAL A 48 -0.02 22.57 24.08
CA VAL A 48 0.88 21.46 23.71
C VAL A 48 0.13 20.13 23.66
N THR A 49 -0.72 19.85 24.66
CA THR A 49 -1.51 18.60 24.69
C THR A 49 -2.57 18.55 23.60
N LEU A 50 -3.20 19.68 23.26
CA LEU A 50 -4.17 19.76 22.17
C LEU A 50 -3.49 19.55 20.81
N CYS A 51 -2.36 20.21 20.57
CA CYS A 51 -1.58 20.00 19.36
C CYS A 51 -1.04 18.58 19.22
N LEU A 52 -0.62 17.94 20.32
CA LEU A 52 -0.24 16.52 20.30
C LEU A 52 -1.45 15.66 19.89
N ARG A 53 -2.60 15.85 20.56
CA ARG A 53 -3.81 15.08 20.29
C ARG A 53 -4.30 15.24 18.85
N GLU A 54 -4.22 16.46 18.33
CA GLU A 54 -4.60 16.76 16.95
C GLU A 54 -3.58 16.17 15.96
N THR A 55 -2.28 16.19 16.27
CA THR A 55 -1.25 15.48 15.48
C THR A 55 -1.48 13.96 15.49
N GLU A 56 -1.82 13.38 16.65
CA GLU A 56 -2.16 11.96 16.80
C GLU A 56 -3.47 11.60 16.08
N GLY A 57 -4.48 12.46 16.14
CA GLY A 57 -5.75 12.28 15.45
C GLY A 57 -5.62 12.35 13.92
N VAL A 58 -4.80 13.27 13.40
CA VAL A 58 -4.48 13.34 11.97
C VAL A 58 -3.68 12.10 11.53
N ARG A 59 -2.78 11.58 12.37
CA ARG A 59 -2.04 10.33 12.10
C ARG A 59 -2.97 9.11 12.11
N GLN A 60 -3.92 9.04 13.05
CA GLN A 60 -4.92 7.96 13.12
C GLN A 60 -5.91 8.01 11.95
N GLY A 61 -6.33 9.19 11.49
CA GLY A 61 -7.19 9.32 10.32
C GLY A 61 -6.54 8.84 9.01
N ARG A 62 -5.20 8.82 8.96
CA ARG A 62 -4.40 8.36 7.82
C ARG A 62 -3.60 7.07 8.10
N SER A 63 -3.94 6.32 9.15
CA SER A 63 -3.31 5.03 9.42
C SER A 63 -3.83 3.97 8.47
N LEU A 64 -3.04 2.90 8.24
CA LEU A 64 -3.49 1.78 7.42
C LEU A 64 -4.85 1.23 7.89
N GLN A 65 -5.05 1.15 9.21
CA GLN A 65 -6.29 0.64 9.78
C GLN A 65 -7.50 1.49 9.36
N SER A 66 -7.38 2.83 9.37
CA SER A 66 -8.44 3.72 8.90
C SER A 66 -8.77 3.46 7.43
N THR A 67 -7.75 3.29 6.58
CA THR A 67 -7.93 2.98 5.16
C THR A 67 -8.57 1.61 4.94
N ILE A 68 -8.23 0.59 5.75
CA ILE A 68 -8.88 -0.72 5.72
C ILE A 68 -10.37 -0.60 6.04
N GLU A 69 -10.73 0.11 7.11
CA GLU A 69 -12.15 0.30 7.45
C GLU A 69 -12.92 1.04 6.35
N GLN A 70 -12.30 2.03 5.72
CA GLN A 70 -12.90 2.76 4.60
C GLN A 70 -13.17 1.83 3.42
N ILE A 71 -12.21 0.99 3.02
CA ILE A 71 -12.37 0.05 1.91
C ILE A 71 -13.43 -1.01 2.23
N LEU A 72 -13.43 -1.55 3.44
CA LEU A 72 -14.44 -2.52 3.87
C LEU A 72 -15.84 -1.90 3.90
N THR A 73 -15.96 -0.64 4.33
CA THR A 73 -17.24 0.08 4.30
C THR A 73 -17.73 0.27 2.87
N ARG A 74 -16.85 0.60 1.92
CA ARG A 74 -17.22 0.73 0.50
C ARG A 74 -17.65 -0.61 -0.09
N GLU A 75 -16.94 -1.69 0.21
CA GLU A 75 -17.31 -3.04 -0.22
C GLU A 75 -18.70 -3.43 0.28
N GLN A 76 -19.02 -3.14 1.54
CA GLN A 76 -20.35 -3.39 2.10
C GLN A 76 -21.47 -2.62 1.41
N HIS A 77 -21.17 -1.46 0.79
CA HIS A 77 -22.12 -0.69 -0.02
C HIS A 77 -22.13 -1.12 -1.49
N GLY A 78 -21.33 -2.11 -1.90
CA GLY A 78 -21.21 -2.54 -3.29
C GLY A 78 -20.40 -1.57 -4.16
N GLU A 79 -19.55 -0.75 -3.54
CA GLU A 79 -18.77 0.27 -4.24
C GLU A 79 -17.36 -0.23 -4.57
N VAL A 80 -16.98 -0.15 -5.84
CA VAL A 80 -15.61 -0.35 -6.29
C VAL A 80 -14.75 0.84 -5.85
N ALA A 81 -13.62 0.56 -5.22
CA ALA A 81 -12.67 1.59 -4.83
C ALA A 81 -11.25 1.05 -4.85
N ILE A 82 -10.30 1.91 -5.20
CA ILE A 82 -8.87 1.63 -5.15
C ILE A 82 -8.22 2.80 -4.43
N VAL A 83 -7.45 2.50 -3.39
CA VAL A 83 -6.77 3.50 -2.55
C VAL A 83 -5.34 3.05 -2.31
N GLY A 84 -4.37 3.88 -2.69
CA GLY A 84 -2.99 3.69 -2.24
C GLY A 84 -2.71 4.46 -0.95
N THR A 85 -1.86 3.89 -0.12
CA THR A 85 -1.39 4.56 1.10
C THR A 85 -0.22 5.49 0.79
N GLY A 86 -0.21 6.70 1.35
CA GLY A 86 0.93 7.61 1.23
C GLY A 86 2.06 7.31 2.22
N SER A 87 3.08 8.17 2.21
CA SER A 87 4.26 8.08 3.08
C SER A 87 3.94 8.20 4.58
N GLU A 88 2.74 8.67 4.91
CA GLU A 88 2.22 8.69 6.27
C GLU A 88 1.91 7.30 6.86
N THR A 89 1.71 6.29 5.99
CA THR A 89 1.45 4.90 6.41
C THR A 89 2.75 4.10 6.50
N SER A 90 3.65 4.28 5.54
CA SER A 90 4.97 3.64 5.51
C SER A 90 5.94 4.54 4.78
N THR A 91 7.10 4.79 5.37
CA THR A 91 8.17 5.58 4.75
C THR A 91 8.92 4.83 3.67
N THR A 92 8.77 3.50 3.62
CA THR A 92 9.58 2.62 2.77
C THR A 92 8.87 2.25 1.48
N GLN A 93 7.54 2.05 1.54
CA GLN A 93 6.75 1.64 0.38
C GLN A 93 5.26 1.93 0.57
N PRO A 94 4.51 2.30 -0.49
CA PRO A 94 3.07 2.39 -0.45
C PRO A 94 2.42 0.98 -0.49
N PHE A 95 1.28 0.83 0.17
CA PHE A 95 0.37 -0.31 0.02
C PHE A 95 -0.82 0.10 -0.84
N LEU A 96 -1.48 -0.88 -1.44
CA LEU A 96 -2.68 -0.68 -2.24
C LEU A 96 -3.83 -1.46 -1.61
N LEU A 97 -4.96 -0.80 -1.40
CA LEU A 97 -6.19 -1.44 -0.93
C LEU A 97 -7.27 -1.26 -1.97
N PHE A 98 -8.08 -2.29 -2.20
CA PHE A 98 -9.20 -2.17 -3.11
C PHE A 98 -10.42 -2.97 -2.66
N SER A 99 -11.59 -2.47 -3.06
CA SER A 99 -12.90 -3.11 -3.00
C SER A 99 -13.38 -3.41 -4.41
N THR A 100 -14.08 -4.52 -4.58
CA THR A 100 -14.58 -5.04 -5.85
C THR A 100 -16.06 -4.73 -6.07
N GLY A 101 -16.80 -4.42 -5.01
CA GLY A 101 -18.27 -4.31 -5.03
C GLY A 101 -18.98 -5.65 -5.23
N LEU A 102 -18.26 -6.78 -5.20
CA LEU A 102 -18.75 -8.13 -5.47
C LEU A 102 -18.74 -9.04 -4.22
N GLY A 103 -18.34 -8.50 -3.08
CA GLY A 103 -18.13 -9.18 -1.80
C GLY A 103 -16.66 -9.35 -1.42
N ASP A 104 -15.71 -8.81 -2.18
CA ASP A 104 -14.28 -9.05 -1.96
C ASP A 104 -13.48 -7.76 -1.81
N ALA A 105 -12.56 -7.74 -0.85
CA ALA A 105 -11.65 -6.61 -0.61
C ALA A 105 -10.26 -7.10 -0.21
N TRP A 106 -9.23 -6.34 -0.59
CA TRP A 106 -7.84 -6.79 -0.55
C TRP A 106 -6.88 -5.68 -0.11
N LEU A 107 -5.80 -6.10 0.53
CA LEU A 107 -4.60 -5.30 0.81
C LEU A 107 -3.43 -5.92 0.05
N LEU A 108 -2.71 -5.11 -0.71
CA LEU A 108 -1.59 -5.52 -1.55
C LEU A 108 -0.31 -4.79 -1.16
N ASP A 109 0.81 -5.50 -1.31
CA ASP A 109 2.15 -4.97 -1.42
C ASP A 109 2.56 -4.93 -2.90
N PRO A 110 2.52 -3.75 -3.56
CA PRO A 110 2.95 -3.58 -4.93
C PRO A 110 4.38 -4.02 -5.24
N ILE A 111 5.30 -3.86 -4.27
CA ILE A 111 6.73 -4.11 -4.47
C ILE A 111 7.03 -5.59 -4.20
N GLY A 112 6.52 -6.10 -3.08
CA GLY A 112 6.72 -7.49 -2.68
C GLY A 112 5.82 -8.50 -3.40
N HIS A 113 4.89 -8.03 -4.24
CA HIS A 113 3.82 -8.83 -4.87
C HIS A 113 3.05 -9.68 -3.85
N LYS A 114 2.80 -9.12 -2.66
CA LYS A 114 2.11 -9.80 -1.56
C LYS A 114 0.66 -9.39 -1.45
N ALA A 115 -0.18 -10.29 -0.95
CA ALA A 115 -1.59 -10.02 -0.73
C ALA A 115 -2.07 -10.52 0.63
N CYS A 116 -3.05 -9.80 1.17
CA CYS A 116 -3.91 -10.20 2.27
C CYS A 116 -5.36 -9.98 1.86
N CYS A 117 -6.22 -10.95 2.15
CA CYS A 117 -7.64 -10.78 2.01
C CYS A 117 -8.19 -9.95 3.19
N LEU A 118 -9.01 -8.94 2.90
CA LEU A 118 -9.74 -8.14 3.89
C LEU A 118 -11.21 -8.53 3.97
N MET A 119 -11.79 -8.93 2.85
CA MET A 119 -13.14 -9.49 2.75
C MET A 119 -13.18 -10.53 1.63
N TRP A 120 -13.84 -11.64 1.89
CA TRP A 120 -14.04 -12.73 0.94
C TRP A 120 -15.52 -13.12 0.90
N ARG A 121 -16.18 -12.93 -0.24
CA ARG A 121 -17.59 -13.27 -0.49
C ARG A 121 -18.55 -12.70 0.55
N GLY A 122 -18.28 -11.48 0.99
CA GLY A 122 -19.04 -10.76 2.01
C GLY A 122 -18.56 -11.02 3.44
N ASP A 123 -17.72 -12.04 3.65
CA ASP A 123 -17.19 -12.37 4.96
C ASP A 123 -15.90 -11.60 5.23
N ARG A 124 -15.93 -10.74 6.25
CA ARG A 124 -14.77 -9.97 6.68
C ARG A 124 -13.66 -10.88 7.20
N GLN A 125 -12.46 -10.71 6.67
CA GLN A 125 -11.25 -11.39 7.11
C GLN A 125 -10.47 -10.51 8.10
N SER A 126 -9.61 -11.13 8.90
CA SER A 126 -8.83 -10.46 9.95
C SER A 126 -7.34 -10.76 9.79
N PRO A 127 -6.68 -10.22 8.75
CA PRO A 127 -5.24 -10.38 8.60
C PRO A 127 -4.50 -9.75 9.77
N THR A 128 -3.32 -10.30 10.10
CA THR A 128 -2.52 -9.80 11.23
C THR A 128 -1.74 -8.57 10.82
N ILE A 129 -2.19 -7.41 11.28
CA ILE A 129 -1.56 -6.10 11.04
C ILE A 129 -1.22 -5.46 12.37
N ARG A 130 0.03 -5.07 12.55
CA ARG A 130 0.53 -4.40 13.75
C ARG A 130 1.12 -3.05 13.39
N ASP A 131 0.42 -2.00 13.80
CA ASP A 131 0.90 -0.63 13.70
C ASP A 131 1.78 -0.33 14.92
N LEU A 132 3.11 -0.49 14.75
CA LEU A 132 4.09 -0.12 15.77
C LEU A 132 4.54 1.33 15.54
N PRO A 133 4.98 2.04 16.60
CA PRO A 133 5.28 3.47 16.51
C PRO A 133 6.26 3.88 15.39
N GLU A 134 7.18 2.99 15.03
CA GLU A 134 8.27 3.19 14.07
C GLU A 134 8.18 2.30 12.82
N ARG A 135 7.29 1.31 12.81
CA ARG A 135 7.14 0.39 11.67
C ARG A 135 5.77 -0.26 11.63
N LEU A 136 5.34 -0.60 10.43
CA LEU A 136 4.15 -1.41 10.21
C LEU A 136 4.59 -2.86 9.98
N GLU A 137 3.99 -3.81 10.69
CA GLU A 137 4.19 -5.24 10.44
C GLU A 137 2.88 -5.82 9.88
N ILE A 138 2.93 -6.35 8.67
CA ILE A 138 1.82 -7.06 8.03
C ILE A 138 2.26 -8.51 7.85
N LEU A 139 1.48 -9.44 8.39
CA LEU A 139 1.65 -10.85 8.07
C LEU A 139 0.93 -11.14 6.76
N TRP A 140 1.68 -11.12 5.67
CA TRP A 140 1.18 -11.42 4.34
C TRP A 140 0.69 -12.87 4.24
N GLU A 141 -0.46 -13.07 3.58
CA GLU A 141 -1.06 -14.39 3.41
C GLU A 141 -0.47 -15.13 2.20
N GLY A 142 0.15 -14.41 1.27
CA GLY A 142 0.77 -15.01 0.10
C GLY A 142 1.06 -13.98 -0.97
N HIS A 143 0.95 -14.39 -2.23
CA HIS A 143 1.34 -13.59 -3.39
C HIS A 143 0.16 -13.37 -4.32
N TYR A 144 0.25 -12.30 -5.11
CA TYR A 144 -0.69 -12.06 -6.19
C TYR A 144 0.03 -11.74 -7.51
N GLU A 145 -0.66 -11.99 -8.61
CA GLU A 145 -0.28 -11.54 -9.94
C GLU A 145 -1.51 -11.02 -10.69
N LEU A 146 -1.31 -10.01 -11.54
CA LEU A 146 -2.34 -9.55 -12.47
C LEU A 146 -2.07 -10.20 -13.84
N ARG A 147 -2.83 -11.23 -14.21
CA ARG A 147 -2.65 -11.93 -15.49
C ARG A 147 -3.88 -11.71 -16.38
N GLY A 148 -3.69 -10.98 -17.48
CA GLY A 148 -4.81 -10.64 -18.36
C GLY A 148 -5.91 -9.92 -17.59
N ALA A 149 -7.13 -10.47 -17.64
CA ALA A 149 -8.31 -10.00 -16.90
C ALA A 149 -8.47 -10.61 -15.50
N PHE A 150 -7.50 -11.40 -15.03
CA PHE A 150 -7.59 -12.15 -13.78
C PHE A 150 -6.66 -11.60 -12.70
N PHE A 151 -7.21 -11.54 -11.49
CA PHE A 151 -6.46 -11.39 -10.26
C PHE A 151 -6.09 -12.79 -9.75
N GLU A 152 -4.85 -13.21 -9.96
CA GLU A 152 -4.35 -14.50 -9.51
C GLU A 152 -3.73 -14.38 -8.13
N VAL A 153 -4.03 -15.36 -7.28
CA VAL A 153 -3.48 -15.42 -5.92
C VAL A 153 -2.95 -16.82 -5.63
N ASP A 154 -1.90 -16.86 -4.83
CA ASP A 154 -1.38 -18.06 -4.16
C ASP A 154 -1.20 -17.72 -2.68
N LEU A 155 -2.21 -18.08 -1.88
CA LEU A 155 -2.30 -17.72 -0.46
C LEU A 155 -2.30 -18.95 0.42
N ASP A 156 -1.69 -18.82 1.60
CA ASP A 156 -1.82 -19.73 2.74
C ASP A 156 -3.21 -19.63 3.42
N HIS A 157 -4.17 -18.94 2.79
CA HIS A 157 -5.53 -18.74 3.30
C HIS A 157 -6.42 -19.97 3.00
N PRO A 158 -7.03 -20.62 4.01
CA PRO A 158 -7.69 -21.93 3.85
C PRO A 158 -8.89 -21.95 2.90
N LEU A 159 -9.59 -20.82 2.75
CA LEU A 159 -10.77 -20.72 1.88
C LEU A 159 -10.43 -20.26 0.44
N ILE A 160 -9.25 -19.65 0.25
CA ILE A 160 -8.87 -19.02 -1.00
C ILE A 160 -7.79 -19.86 -1.69
N GLY A 161 -6.67 -20.16 -1.01
CA GLY A 161 -5.60 -20.97 -1.59
C GLY A 161 -5.07 -20.36 -2.90
N HIS A 162 -4.77 -21.23 -3.86
CA HIS A 162 -4.35 -20.85 -5.20
C HIS A 162 -5.56 -20.76 -6.16
N ARG A 163 -5.76 -19.61 -6.82
CA ARG A 163 -6.82 -19.43 -7.84
C ARG A 163 -6.64 -18.18 -8.71
N ALA A 164 -7.27 -18.21 -9.89
CA ALA A 164 -7.52 -17.04 -10.73
C ALA A 164 -8.95 -16.51 -10.49
N ILE A 165 -9.07 -15.19 -10.27
CA ILE A 165 -10.35 -14.54 -9.96
C ILE A 165 -10.66 -13.49 -11.03
N GLY A 166 -11.79 -13.66 -11.73
CA GLY A 166 -12.25 -12.72 -12.76
C GLY A 166 -13.30 -11.74 -12.23
N GLY A 167 -13.52 -10.66 -12.98
CA GLY A 167 -14.53 -9.63 -12.66
C GLY A 167 -14.05 -8.53 -11.72
N TYR A 168 -12.82 -8.65 -11.20
CA TYR A 168 -12.17 -7.59 -10.41
C TYR A 168 -11.72 -6.43 -11.30
N PRO A 169 -11.51 -5.22 -10.74
CA PRO A 169 -11.09 -4.04 -11.49
C PRO A 169 -9.59 -4.09 -11.88
N VAL A 170 -9.15 -5.17 -12.54
CA VAL A 170 -7.74 -5.46 -12.83
C VAL A 170 -7.06 -4.35 -13.65
N ASP A 171 -7.75 -3.78 -14.64
CA ASP A 171 -7.20 -2.69 -15.45
C ASP A 171 -6.88 -1.44 -14.60
N ALA A 172 -7.82 -1.05 -13.74
CA ALA A 172 -7.62 0.09 -12.85
C ALA A 172 -6.55 -0.20 -11.78
N LEU A 173 -6.43 -1.44 -11.32
CA LEU A 173 -5.32 -1.87 -10.45
C LEU A 173 -3.98 -1.74 -11.17
N ARG A 174 -3.91 -2.16 -12.43
CA ARG A 174 -2.70 -2.09 -13.26
C ARG A 174 -2.26 -0.64 -13.49
N GLU A 175 -3.20 0.25 -13.83
CA GLU A 175 -2.94 1.69 -13.95
C GLU A 175 -2.39 2.28 -12.64
N PHE A 176 -2.98 1.90 -11.50
CA PHE A 176 -2.52 2.38 -10.20
C PHE A 176 -1.08 1.90 -9.91
N LEU A 177 -0.80 0.61 -10.12
CA LEU A 177 0.52 0.03 -9.88
C LEU A 177 1.60 0.69 -10.75
N LEU A 178 1.30 1.00 -12.02
CA LEU A 178 2.20 1.73 -12.91
C LEU A 178 2.50 3.15 -12.37
N SER A 179 1.50 3.82 -11.79
CA SER A 179 1.68 5.17 -11.22
C SER A 179 2.43 5.18 -9.88
N ALA A 180 2.44 4.05 -9.17
CA ALA A 180 3.00 3.91 -7.82
C ALA A 180 4.46 3.43 -7.81
N GLN A 181 5.01 2.99 -8.94
CA GLN A 181 6.41 2.54 -9.00
C GLN A 181 7.40 3.71 -8.85
N PRO A 182 8.48 3.55 -8.06
CA PRO A 182 9.60 4.49 -8.06
C PRO A 182 10.18 4.65 -9.47
N ALA A 183 10.53 5.88 -9.86
CA ALA A 183 11.03 6.18 -11.21
C ALA A 183 12.23 5.30 -11.64
N GLU A 184 13.07 4.88 -10.69
CA GLU A 184 14.23 4.02 -10.91
C GLU A 184 13.86 2.58 -11.33
N GLU A 185 12.77 2.02 -10.79
CA GLU A 185 12.24 0.71 -11.21
C GLU A 185 11.55 0.81 -12.58
N SER A 186 10.89 1.93 -12.88
CA SER A 186 10.29 2.14 -14.21
C SER A 186 11.35 2.10 -15.31
N ILE A 187 12.55 2.66 -15.05
CA ILE A 187 13.67 2.64 -15.99
C ILE A 187 14.22 1.20 -16.11
N ALA A 188 14.47 0.51 -15.00
CA ALA A 188 14.95 -0.87 -15.03
C ALA A 188 13.96 -1.85 -15.68
N GLN A 189 12.64 -1.67 -15.51
CA GLN A 189 11.62 -2.50 -16.16
C GLN A 189 11.45 -2.14 -17.65
N VAL A 190 11.58 -0.87 -18.04
CA VAL A 190 11.54 -0.44 -19.45
C VAL A 190 12.73 -0.99 -20.24
N PHE A 191 13.92 -1.03 -19.64
CA PHE A 191 15.12 -1.53 -20.31
C PHE A 191 15.41 -3.04 -20.08
N GLY A 192 14.93 -3.64 -18.99
CA GLY A 192 15.32 -4.98 -18.55
C GLY A 192 14.33 -6.12 -18.80
N GLN A 193 13.05 -5.83 -19.13
CA GLN A 193 11.99 -6.87 -19.25
C GLN A 193 11.86 -7.77 -18.00
N ASN A 194 12.11 -7.23 -16.79
CA ASN A 194 12.22 -8.03 -15.56
C ASN A 194 10.90 -8.69 -15.12
N ASP A 195 9.76 -8.14 -15.52
CA ASP A 195 8.42 -8.68 -15.24
C ASP A 195 7.90 -9.58 -16.37
N ALA A 196 8.68 -9.77 -17.44
CA ALA A 196 8.23 -10.53 -18.59
C ALA A 196 8.21 -12.03 -18.28
N VAL A 197 7.08 -12.69 -18.45
CA VAL A 197 6.93 -14.14 -18.27
C VAL A 197 6.94 -14.85 -19.63
N PRO A 198 7.44 -16.09 -19.71
CA PRO A 198 7.34 -16.89 -20.94
C PRO A 198 5.88 -17.08 -21.37
N LEU A 199 5.62 -16.97 -22.68
CA LEU A 199 4.33 -17.33 -23.28
C LEU A 199 4.17 -18.87 -23.30
N THR A 200 3.76 -19.45 -22.18
CA THR A 200 3.46 -20.89 -22.09
C THR A 200 2.17 -21.24 -22.85
N PRO A 201 1.96 -22.51 -23.23
CA PRO A 201 0.71 -22.91 -23.90
C PRO A 201 -0.56 -22.62 -23.10
N ASP A 202 -0.50 -22.70 -21.77
CA ASP A 202 -1.60 -22.32 -20.87
C ASP A 202 -1.87 -20.82 -20.92
N MET A 203 -0.83 -19.99 -20.87
CA MET A 203 -0.93 -18.53 -20.97
C MET A 203 -1.52 -18.10 -22.32
N ILE A 204 -1.09 -18.72 -23.42
CA ILE A 204 -1.63 -18.43 -24.76
C ILE A 204 -3.12 -18.76 -24.83
N ARG A 205 -3.55 -19.88 -24.23
CA ARG A 205 -4.98 -20.23 -24.16
C ARG A 205 -5.79 -19.22 -23.35
N GLN A 206 -5.24 -18.77 -22.21
CA GLN A 206 -5.87 -17.77 -21.35
C GLN A 206 -6.03 -16.43 -22.07
N LEU A 207 -4.94 -15.88 -22.63
CA LEU A 207 -4.98 -14.62 -23.39
C LEU A 207 -5.88 -14.71 -24.62
N ALA A 208 -5.90 -15.85 -25.32
CA ALA A 208 -6.80 -16.03 -26.46
C ALA A 208 -8.28 -15.98 -26.08
N HIS A 209 -8.64 -16.45 -24.88
CA HIS A 209 -10.00 -16.33 -24.36
C HIS A 209 -10.39 -14.87 -24.08
N GLU A 210 -9.41 -14.02 -23.80
CA GLU A 210 -9.56 -12.58 -23.54
C GLU A 210 -9.59 -11.75 -24.84
N GLY A 211 -9.59 -12.39 -26.01
CA GLY A 211 -9.71 -11.73 -27.31
C GLY A 211 -8.40 -11.50 -28.04
N TRP A 212 -7.27 -11.95 -27.50
CA TRP A 212 -6.00 -11.95 -28.22
C TRP A 212 -6.00 -13.03 -29.31
N GLN A 213 -5.32 -12.77 -30.44
CA GLN A 213 -5.23 -13.76 -31.50
C GLN A 213 -4.23 -14.87 -31.14
N ALA A 214 -4.74 -16.08 -30.89
CA ALA A 214 -3.92 -17.26 -30.54
C ALA A 214 -2.78 -17.52 -31.54
N ASP A 215 -3.04 -17.37 -32.83
CA ASP A 215 -2.04 -17.56 -33.89
C ASP A 215 -0.91 -16.52 -33.82
N GLN A 216 -1.24 -15.27 -33.47
CA GLN A 216 -0.27 -14.20 -33.27
C GLN A 216 0.56 -14.44 -32.01
N LEU A 217 -0.07 -14.86 -30.90
CA LEU A 217 0.61 -15.20 -29.66
C LEU A 217 1.59 -16.38 -29.85
N ALA A 218 1.16 -17.43 -30.57
CA ALA A 218 2.01 -18.59 -30.87
C ALA A 218 3.15 -18.24 -31.86
N ALA A 219 2.92 -17.32 -32.80
CA ALA A 219 3.98 -16.79 -33.65
C ALA A 219 4.98 -15.93 -32.86
N ALA A 220 4.50 -15.06 -31.98
CA ALA A 220 5.33 -14.22 -31.12
C ALA A 220 6.17 -15.05 -30.15
N ALA A 221 5.59 -16.07 -29.52
CA ALA A 221 6.32 -17.00 -28.65
C ALA A 221 7.49 -17.70 -29.38
N ARG A 222 7.29 -18.10 -30.64
CA ARG A 222 8.36 -18.67 -31.50
C ARG A 222 9.47 -17.67 -31.82
N GLN A 223 9.17 -16.37 -31.81
CA GLN A 223 10.13 -15.29 -31.99
C GLN A 223 10.81 -14.87 -30.68
N GLY A 224 10.56 -15.60 -29.58
CA GLY A 224 11.11 -15.31 -28.27
C GLY A 224 10.39 -14.20 -27.52
N ALA A 225 9.20 -13.79 -27.95
CA ALA A 225 8.40 -12.81 -27.23
C ALA A 225 7.97 -13.35 -25.85
N ARG A 226 7.92 -12.44 -24.90
CA ARG A 226 7.46 -12.68 -23.52
C ARG A 226 6.26 -11.79 -23.24
N TYR A 227 5.39 -12.20 -22.32
CA TYR A 227 4.25 -11.39 -21.90
C TYR A 227 4.62 -10.61 -20.64
N SER A 228 4.33 -9.32 -20.59
CA SER A 228 4.47 -8.49 -19.39
C SER A 228 3.10 -8.36 -18.73
N PRO A 229 2.85 -9.02 -17.58
CA PRO A 229 1.58 -8.92 -16.87
C PRO A 229 1.32 -7.51 -16.34
N THR A 230 2.38 -6.76 -16.03
CA THR A 230 2.29 -5.36 -15.58
C THR A 230 1.81 -4.43 -16.67
N ARG A 231 2.16 -4.67 -17.94
CA ARG A 231 1.82 -3.80 -19.09
C ARG A 231 0.66 -4.32 -19.92
N ASP A 232 0.22 -5.54 -19.66
CA ASP A 232 -0.67 -6.29 -20.53
C ASP A 232 -0.20 -6.33 -22.00
N ALA A 233 1.10 -6.54 -22.19
CA ALA A 233 1.73 -6.36 -23.49
C ALA A 233 2.71 -7.48 -23.81
N MET A 234 2.79 -7.83 -25.10
CA MET A 234 3.87 -8.66 -25.61
C MET A 234 5.15 -7.82 -25.77
N LEU A 235 6.24 -8.32 -25.19
CA LEU A 235 7.57 -7.76 -25.29
C LEU A 235 8.42 -8.67 -26.18
N PHE A 236 8.96 -8.10 -27.25
CA PHE A 236 9.90 -8.80 -28.13
C PHE A 236 11.34 -8.59 -27.65
N PRO A 237 12.23 -9.58 -27.82
CA PRO A 237 13.65 -9.36 -27.58
C PRO A 237 14.18 -8.27 -28.51
N PRO A 238 15.17 -7.46 -28.07
CA PRO A 238 15.81 -6.49 -28.95
C PRO A 238 16.39 -7.21 -30.16
N MET A 239 16.14 -6.69 -31.37
CA MET A 239 16.69 -7.27 -32.60
C MET A 239 18.21 -7.36 -32.46
N GLN A 240 18.76 -8.57 -32.51
CA GLN A 240 20.19 -8.73 -32.66
C GLN A 240 20.55 -8.21 -34.05
N ASP A 241 21.33 -7.13 -34.11
CA ASP A 241 21.89 -6.67 -35.38
C ASP A 241 22.62 -7.85 -36.05
N PRO A 242 22.40 -8.09 -37.35
CA PRO A 242 23.12 -9.12 -38.07
C PRO A 242 24.62 -8.81 -37.99
N LYS A 243 25.39 -9.80 -37.51
CA LYS A 243 26.86 -9.79 -37.56
C LYS A 243 27.38 -9.84 -38.99
#